data_AF-A0A949HPC4-F1
#
_entry.id   AF-A0A949HPC4-F1
#
_cell.length_a   1.000
_cell.length_b   1.000
_cell.length_c   1.000
_cell.angle_alpha   90.00
_cell.angle_beta   90.00
_cell.angle_gamma   90.00
#
_symmetry.space_group_name_H-M   'P 1'
#
loop_
_entity.id
_entity.type
_entity.pdbx_description
1 polymer ?
#
loop_
_entity_poly.entity_id
_entity_poly.type
_entity_poly.pdbx_seq_one_letter_code
_entity_poly.pdbx_strand_id
1 'polypeptide(L)'
;MSVPQSIRSRALLIRIMKTVMSLRALVMNRRLIILLDTLRQQLVELMPELNHIGSWPMYGSQRNPDDYGRIAEEPVTITHLAFLGD
;
A
#
# COMPACT_ATOMS: atom_id res chain seq x y z
N MET A 1 19.44 -7.01 24.80
CA MET A 1 19.47 -7.08 23.32
C MET A 1 18.04 -7.08 22.81
N SER A 2 17.74 -6.14 21.91
CA SER A 2 16.40 -5.86 21.38
C SER A 2 15.81 -7.12 20.73
N VAL A 3 14.59 -7.48 21.10
CA VAL A 3 13.84 -8.60 20.52
C VAL A 3 13.72 -8.33 19.01
N PRO A 4 14.05 -9.30 18.13
CA PRO A 4 13.79 -9.13 16.71
C PRO A 4 12.29 -8.89 16.54
N GLN A 5 11.89 -7.68 16.12
CA GLN A 5 10.50 -7.41 15.75
C GLN A 5 10.13 -8.47 14.72
N SER A 6 9.21 -9.36 15.11
CA SER A 6 8.79 -10.47 14.26
C SER A 6 8.37 -9.96 12.88
N ILE A 7 8.48 -10.79 11.84
CA ILE A 7 8.00 -10.46 10.48
C ILE A 7 6.55 -9.93 10.54
N ARG A 8 5.73 -10.52 11.41
CA ARG A 8 4.35 -10.07 11.67
C ARG A 8 4.29 -8.63 12.18
N SER A 9 5.11 -8.28 13.17
CA SER A 9 5.15 -6.93 13.74
C SER A 9 5.52 -5.88 12.68
N ARG A 10 6.54 -6.17 11.88
CA ARG A 10 6.97 -5.28 10.79
C ARG A 10 5.88 -5.13 9.72
N ALA A 11 5.23 -6.23 9.33
CA ALA A 11 4.13 -6.20 8.37
C ALA A 11 2.94 -5.36 8.86
N LEU A 12 2.61 -5.42 10.16
CA LEU A 12 1.57 -4.58 10.76
C LEU A 12 1.94 -3.10 10.72
N LEU A 13 3.18 -2.74 11.05
CA LEU A 13 3.65 -1.36 10.98
C LEU A 13 3.63 -0.81 9.55
N ILE A 14 4.03 -1.61 8.56
CA ILE A 14 3.91 -1.25 7.13
C ILE A 14 2.46 -0.97 6.76
N ARG A 15 1.53 -1.82 7.21
CA ARG A 15 0.09 -1.64 6.93
C ARG A 15 -0.43 -0.34 7.55
N ILE A 16 -0.05 -0.03 8.79
CA ILE A 16 -0.44 1.22 9.46
C ILE A 16 0.12 2.43 8.71
N MET A 17 1.41 2.40 8.34
CA MET A 17 2.06 3.49 7.59
C MET A 17 1.35 3.76 6.25
N LYS A 18 0.98 2.71 5.51
CA LYS A 18 0.20 2.85 4.27
C LYS A 18 -1.12 3.56 4.52
N THR A 19 -1.86 3.16 5.56
CA THR A 19 -3.13 3.80 5.94
C THR A 19 -2.93 5.28 6.25
N VAL A 20 -1.92 5.63 7.07
CA VAL A 20 -1.59 7.03 7.40
C VAL A 20 -1.30 7.84 6.14
N MET A 21 -0.51 7.29 5.23
CA MET A 21 -0.17 7.97 3.98
C MET A 21 -1.39 8.15 3.06
N SER A 22 -2.28 7.16 2.97
CA SER A 22 -3.53 7.29 2.21
C SER A 22 -4.46 8.35 2.79
N LEU A 23 -4.61 8.40 4.12
CA LEU A 23 -5.37 9.47 4.80
C LEU A 23 -4.75 10.84 4.55
N ARG A 24 -3.41 10.94 4.64
CA ARG A 24 -2.69 12.20 4.42
C ARG A 24 -2.86 12.76 3.01
N ALA A 25 -3.04 11.90 2.02
CA ALA A 25 -3.32 12.29 0.63
C ALA A 25 -4.75 12.83 0.42
N LEU A 26 -5.73 12.37 1.22
CA LEU A 26 -7.15 12.74 1.07
C LEU A 26 -7.54 13.98 1.89
N VAL A 27 -6.84 14.23 2.99
CA VAL A 27 -7.23 15.25 3.96
C VAL A 27 -6.71 16.63 3.56
N MET A 28 -7.63 17.60 3.48
CA MET A 28 -7.30 19.03 3.25
C MET A 28 -7.28 19.86 4.55
N ASN A 29 -7.78 19.32 5.66
CA ASN A 29 -7.81 20.03 6.93
C ASN A 29 -6.40 20.13 7.54
N ARG A 30 -5.91 21.36 7.75
CA ARG A 30 -4.56 21.64 8.25
C ARG A 30 -4.24 20.98 9.60
N ARG A 31 -5.20 20.92 10.53
CA ARG A 31 -4.96 20.29 11.85
C ARG A 31 -4.74 18.79 11.72
N LEU A 32 -5.55 18.14 10.88
CA LEU A 32 -5.42 16.71 10.60
C LEU A 32 -4.14 16.39 9.83
N ILE A 33 -3.72 17.26 8.90
CA ILE A 33 -2.43 17.14 8.22
C ILE A 33 -1.27 17.09 9.23
N ILE A 34 -1.22 18.05 10.16
CA ILE A 34 -0.16 18.11 11.20
C ILE A 34 -0.17 16.83 12.05
N LEU A 35 -1.36 16.35 12.44
CA LEU A 35 -1.50 15.13 13.22
C LEU A 35 -1.00 13.90 12.46
N LEU A 36 -1.35 13.76 11.18
CA LEU A 36 -0.92 12.65 10.34
C LEU A 36 0.59 12.69 10.07
N ASP A 37 1.17 13.88 9.87
CA ASP A 37 2.60 14.07 9.68
C ASP A 37 3.38 13.74 10.97
N THR A 38 2.81 14.05 12.14
CA THR A 38 3.38 13.70 13.45
C THR A 38 3.33 12.19 13.69
N LEU A 39 2.19 11.54 13.40
CA LEU A 39 2.05 10.09 13.51
C LEU A 39 3.02 9.37 12.57
N ARG A 40 3.19 9.87 11.34
CA ARG A 40 4.20 9.36 10.39
C ARG A 40 5.60 9.42 11.00
N GLN A 41 5.97 10.54 11.62
CA GLN A 41 7.27 10.70 12.25
C GLN A 41 7.49 9.69 13.40
N GLN A 42 6.50 9.51 14.27
CA GLN A 42 6.55 8.51 15.36
C GLN A 42 6.71 7.07 14.83
N LEU A 43 6.04 6.73 13.72
CA LEU A 43 6.19 5.42 13.09
C LEU A 43 7.62 5.22 12.52
N VAL A 44 8.20 6.25 11.91
CA VAL A 44 9.58 6.20 11.39
C VAL A 44 10.60 6.08 12.54
N GLU A 45 10.37 6.73 13.68
CA GLU A 45 11.20 6.57 14.88
C GLU A 45 11.14 5.14 15.44
N LEU A 46 9.96 4.50 15.39
CA LEU A 46 9.79 3.10 15.78
C LEU A 46 10.43 2.11 14.79
N MET A 47 10.40 2.43 13.48
CA MET A 47 10.88 1.55 12.42
C MET A 47 11.39 2.40 11.22
N PRO A 48 12.69 2.72 11.17
CA PRO A 48 13.26 3.67 10.20
C PRO A 48 13.04 3.28 8.73
N GLU A 49 12.95 1.98 8.41
CA GLU A 49 12.70 1.53 7.05
C GLU A 49 11.32 2.00 6.50
N LEU A 50 10.38 2.39 7.37
CA LEU A 50 9.07 2.91 6.96
C LEU A 50 9.14 4.22 6.17
N ASN A 51 10.24 4.96 6.25
CA ASN A 51 10.36 6.26 5.58
C ASN A 51 10.20 6.18 4.04
N HIS A 52 10.40 4.99 3.46
CA HIS A 52 10.27 4.74 2.03
C HIS A 52 8.85 4.30 1.61
N ILE A 53 7.92 4.13 2.55
CA ILE A 53 6.57 3.65 2.29
C ILE A 53 5.65 4.82 1.89
N GLY A 54 5.19 4.83 0.64
CA GLY A 54 4.20 5.77 0.13
C GLY A 54 2.73 5.35 0.41
N SER A 55 1.79 6.23 0.07
CA SER A 55 0.33 5.99 0.17
C SER A 55 -0.13 4.85 -0.72
N TRP A 56 -1.02 3.99 -0.22
CA TRP A 56 -1.63 2.94 -1.05
C TRP A 56 -3.07 3.33 -1.43
N PRO A 57 -3.44 3.34 -2.72
CA PRO A 57 -2.66 2.91 -3.88
C PRO A 57 -1.68 3.99 -4.40
N MET A 58 -0.42 3.60 -4.66
CA MET A 58 0.55 4.43 -5.41
C MET A 58 0.28 4.37 -6.92
N TYR A 59 -0.29 3.25 -7.38
CA TYR A 59 -0.67 2.98 -8.76
C TYR A 59 -1.97 2.17 -8.75
N GLY A 60 -2.93 2.59 -9.58
CA GLY A 60 -4.27 2.02 -9.65
C GLY A 60 -5.30 3.13 -9.45
N SER A 61 -5.88 3.59 -10.56
CA SER A 61 -7.09 4.41 -10.52
C SER A 61 -8.12 3.74 -9.60
N GLN A 62 -8.93 4.52 -8.89
CA GLN A 62 -10.21 3.97 -8.44
C GLN A 62 -10.88 3.44 -9.70
N ARG A 63 -11.16 2.13 -9.73
CA ARG A 63 -12.02 1.56 -10.77
C ARG A 63 -13.33 2.35 -10.69
N ASN A 64 -13.71 3.01 -11.77
CA ASN A 64 -15.09 3.44 -11.91
C ASN A 64 -15.94 2.16 -11.75
N PRO A 65 -17.10 2.17 -11.08
CA PRO A 65 -18.02 1.03 -11.08
C PRO A 65 -18.31 0.46 -12.48
N ASP A 66 -18.17 1.28 -13.52
CA ASP A 66 -18.33 0.89 -14.92
C ASP A 66 -17.03 0.35 -15.58
N ASP A 67 -15.88 0.42 -14.90
CA ASP A 67 -14.62 -0.10 -15.41
C ASP A 67 -14.53 -1.61 -15.19
N TYR A 68 -14.51 -2.35 -16.28
CA TYR A 68 -14.20 -3.77 -16.26
C TYR A 68 -12.72 -3.97 -15.88
N GLY A 69 -12.43 -5.04 -15.13
CA GLY A 69 -11.03 -5.37 -14.83
C GLY A 69 -10.28 -5.75 -16.12
N ARG A 70 -8.96 -5.52 -16.16
CA ARG A 70 -8.10 -5.85 -17.33
C ARG A 70 -8.29 -7.28 -17.88
N ILE A 71 -8.69 -8.25 -17.06
CA ILE A 71 -8.96 -9.64 -17.49
C ILE A 71 -10.26 -9.74 -18.31
N ALA A 72 -11.24 -8.89 -18.02
CA ALA A 72 -12.48 -8.81 -18.80
C ALA A 72 -12.27 -7.99 -20.09
N GLU A 73 -11.40 -6.98 -20.06
CA GLU A 73 -11.02 -6.21 -21.26
C GLU A 73 -10.09 -7.01 -22.19
N GLU A 74 -9.16 -7.76 -21.62
CA GLU A 74 -8.13 -8.54 -22.33
C GLU A 74 -8.14 -9.98 -21.81
N PRO A 75 -9.12 -10.81 -22.25
CA PRO A 75 -9.25 -12.18 -21.77
C PRO A 75 -8.09 -13.04 -22.27
N VAL A 76 -7.37 -13.65 -21.32
CA VAL A 76 -6.30 -14.60 -21.64
C VAL A 76 -6.96 -15.91 -22.10
N THR A 77 -6.75 -16.25 -23.37
CA THR A 77 -7.19 -17.53 -23.91
C THR A 77 -6.25 -18.62 -23.43
N ILE A 78 -6.73 -19.44 -22.49
CA ILE A 78 -5.96 -20.52 -21.84
C ILE A 78 -5.41 -21.54 -22.85
N THR A 79 -6.03 -21.65 -24.03
CA THR A 79 -5.60 -22.54 -25.13
C THR A 79 -4.17 -22.29 -25.60
N HIS A 80 -3.65 -21.06 -25.46
CA HIS A 80 -2.27 -20.73 -25.85
C HIS A 80 -1.21 -20.98 -24.76
N LEU A 81 -1.62 -21.33 -23.53
CA LEU A 81 -0.71 -21.67 -22.43
C LEU A 81 -0.28 -23.15 -22.45
N ALA A 82 -0.79 -23.94 -23.40
CA ALA A 82 -0.47 -25.36 -23.56
C ALA A 82 0.91 -25.64 -24.20
N PHE A 83 1.72 -24.61 -24.47
CA PHE A 83 3.08 -24.77 -25.00
C PHE A 83 4.15 -24.48 -23.94
N LEU A 84 4.19 -25.31 -22.91
CA LEU A 84 5.45 -25.63 -22.21
C LEU A 84 5.33 -27.02 -21.59
N GLY A 85 5.10 -28.00 -22.45
CA GLY A 85 5.23 -29.41 -22.15
C GLY A 85 6.05 -30.05 -23.26
N ASP A 86 7.36 -30.06 -23.06
CA ASP A 86 8.29 -31.14 -23.40
C ASP A 86 9.45 -31.07 -22.39
#